data_AF-A0A9E2LKE0-F1
#
_entry.id   AF-A0A9E2LKE0-F1
#
_cell.length_a   1.000
_cell.length_b   1.000
_cell.length_c   1.000
_cell.angle_alpha   90.00
_cell.angle_beta   90.00
_cell.angle_gamma   90.00
#
_symmetry.space_group_name_H-M   'P 1'
#
loop_
_entity.id
_entity.type
_entity.pdbx_description
1 polymer ?
#
loop_
_entity_poly.entity_id
_entity_poly.type
_entity_poly.pdbx_seq_one_letter_code
_entity_poly.pdbx_strand_id
1 'polypeptide(L)'
;MPYRLEITLKSDLFDAEGEGIRQKAKNYFGIDLSQVRTIHVVTIDANLSNGQLEKIQTEVFTNPVTQISSFKPLPVEFNWTIWVGYRPGVKDNPGSTAVEAMEDILGIKFGPNEAVYTSKRFCLKGKGLTAEDTDKIAGELLANDIIQQWKIYSKEEWNPDVGIGFIIPKVMLNHIPTVSTIPIDSDSTLKQISDERNLALNPNDIPIIRKYFLDEKVQTARAKVGLSDPTDIELEYISQARSDHCNHNTFRGLFHYHDLETANLELIDNLFKTCIETPTLTLKDRKSWVVSVLWDNAGVGRFDLDHYYVITGETHNSPSNMEAYGGAITGIVGIYRDPMGTGKGAKLIMGSYGYCVGHRDYKGNLKPRLHPRRLLDGVIEGVRDGGNKSGIPTPFGQVFFHHGYMGKCLVFVTAVGIMPAMVKGEPAEQKDISPGDLVIMCGGRVGKDGIHGVTAASESFSEHTPAGHVQIGDPYTQKKMHDFLLEARDEGLIVFITDNGGGGLSSSVGETALFSNGCDIQLEKVPLKYEGLDQWEIWISESQERMTVAVRPEDLKRFLELSEKHAVE
;
A
#
# COMPACT_ATOMS: atom_id res chain seq x y z
N MET A 1 0.47 19.53 25.77
CA MET A 1 -0.96 19.55 25.36
C MET A 1 -0.98 19.66 23.86
N PRO A 2 -1.88 18.97 23.14
CA PRO A 2 -1.94 19.06 21.69
C PRO A 2 -2.42 20.45 21.24
N TYR A 3 -2.02 20.82 20.03
CA TYR A 3 -2.47 22.02 19.34
C TYR A 3 -3.33 21.64 18.13
N ARG A 4 -4.24 22.51 17.72
CA ARG A 4 -5.09 22.29 16.54
C ARG A 4 -5.11 23.56 15.71
N LEU A 5 -4.50 23.53 14.54
CA LEU A 5 -4.53 24.61 13.57
C LEU A 5 -5.61 24.32 12.52
N GLU A 6 -6.58 25.22 12.38
CA GLU A 6 -7.56 25.19 11.30
C GLU A 6 -7.12 26.15 10.18
N ILE A 7 -7.24 25.71 8.92
CA ILE A 7 -6.78 26.43 7.74
C ILE A 7 -7.90 26.37 6.69
N THR A 8 -8.28 27.51 6.13
CA THR A 8 -9.27 27.56 5.03
C THR A 8 -8.90 28.68 4.06
N LEU A 9 -9.45 28.62 2.85
CA LEU A 9 -9.33 29.71 1.89
C LEU A 9 -9.96 30.99 2.46
N LYS A 10 -9.54 32.15 1.97
CA LYS A 10 -10.25 33.41 2.28
C LYS A 10 -11.71 33.33 1.80
N SER A 11 -12.62 34.05 2.46
CA SER A 11 -14.07 33.90 2.27
C SER A 11 -14.55 34.36 0.89
N ASP A 12 -13.81 35.27 0.25
CA ASP A 12 -14.02 35.79 -1.09
C ASP A 12 -13.50 34.87 -2.21
N LEU A 13 -12.67 33.88 -1.87
CA LEU A 13 -12.13 32.93 -2.83
C LEU A 13 -13.06 31.73 -3.04
N PHE A 14 -13.05 31.23 -4.27
CA PHE A 14 -13.79 30.05 -4.68
C PHE A 14 -13.13 28.76 -4.14
N ASP A 15 -13.92 27.96 -3.42
CA ASP A 15 -13.49 26.68 -2.86
C ASP A 15 -13.85 25.55 -3.83
N ALA A 16 -12.88 25.14 -4.66
CA ALA A 16 -13.09 24.13 -5.67
C ALA A 16 -13.39 22.74 -5.07
N GLU A 17 -12.80 22.41 -3.92
CA GLU A 17 -13.08 21.15 -3.22
C GLU A 17 -14.53 21.15 -2.70
N GLY A 18 -14.93 22.24 -2.04
CA GLY A 18 -16.30 22.45 -1.58
C GLY A 18 -17.31 22.36 -2.73
N GLU A 19 -17.06 23.02 -3.86
CA GLU A 19 -17.93 22.93 -5.03
C GLU A 19 -18.02 21.49 -5.57
N GLY A 20 -16.90 20.75 -5.62
CA GLY A 20 -16.90 19.36 -6.03
C GLY A 20 -17.82 18.50 -5.16
N ILE A 21 -17.76 18.68 -3.83
CA ILE A 21 -18.64 17.99 -2.88
C ILE A 21 -20.10 18.38 -3.11
N ARG A 22 -20.38 19.67 -3.31
CA ARG A 22 -21.73 20.19 -3.59
C ARG A 22 -22.34 19.51 -4.82
N GLN A 23 -21.57 19.40 -5.90
CA GLN A 23 -22.02 18.76 -7.14
C GLN A 23 -22.20 17.25 -6.97
N LYS A 24 -21.29 16.56 -6.27
CA LYS A 24 -21.41 15.12 -5.99
C LYS A 24 -22.63 14.81 -5.12
N ALA A 25 -22.89 15.59 -4.06
CA ALA A 25 -24.06 15.42 -3.20
C ALA A 25 -25.38 15.52 -4.00
N LYS A 26 -25.47 16.50 -4.90
CA LYS A 26 -26.60 16.64 -5.82
C LYS A 26 -26.71 15.47 -6.80
N ASN A 27 -25.61 15.13 -7.48
CA ASN A 27 -25.61 14.16 -8.56
C ASN A 27 -25.76 12.71 -8.09
N TYR A 28 -25.30 12.39 -6.88
CA TYR A 28 -25.33 11.04 -6.33
C TYR A 28 -26.56 10.81 -5.45
N PHE A 29 -27.00 11.82 -4.70
CA PHE A 29 -28.05 11.66 -3.67
C PHE A 29 -29.24 12.58 -3.85
N GLY A 30 -29.20 13.53 -4.78
CA GLY A 30 -30.25 14.54 -4.95
C GLY A 30 -30.27 15.60 -3.84
N ILE A 31 -29.20 15.71 -3.04
CA ILE A 31 -29.14 16.66 -1.92
C ILE A 31 -28.63 18.01 -2.44
N ASP A 32 -29.51 19.03 -2.42
CA ASP A 32 -29.20 20.38 -2.87
C ASP A 32 -28.55 21.21 -1.75
N LEU A 33 -27.24 21.39 -1.86
CA LEU A 33 -26.45 22.29 -1.02
C LEU A 33 -26.25 23.64 -1.73
N SER A 34 -26.38 24.74 -0.99
CA SER A 34 -26.13 26.09 -1.52
C SER A 34 -24.65 26.46 -1.47
N GLN A 35 -23.91 25.95 -0.48
CA GLN A 35 -22.48 26.17 -0.35
C GLN A 35 -21.85 25.05 0.49
N VAL A 36 -20.62 24.68 0.16
CA VAL A 36 -19.74 23.89 1.00
C VAL A 36 -18.42 24.63 1.13
N ARG A 37 -17.87 24.70 2.35
CA ARG A 37 -16.53 25.24 2.62
C ARG A 37 -15.70 24.19 3.33
N THR A 38 -14.47 24.02 2.86
CA THR A 38 -13.52 23.06 3.41
C THR A 38 -12.55 23.77 4.34
N ILE A 39 -12.26 23.12 5.46
CA ILE A 39 -11.30 23.55 6.47
C ILE A 39 -10.35 22.38 6.70
N HIS A 40 -9.07 22.58 6.42
CA HIS A 40 -8.03 21.64 6.77
C HIS A 40 -7.68 21.81 8.24
N VAL A 41 -7.49 20.70 8.93
CA VAL A 41 -7.16 20.68 10.35
C VAL A 41 -5.85 19.93 10.53
N VAL A 42 -4.91 20.59 11.20
CA VAL A 42 -3.62 20.02 11.60
C VAL A 42 -3.60 19.92 13.12
N THR A 43 -3.68 18.70 13.65
CA THR A 43 -3.56 18.41 15.08
C THR A 43 -2.11 18.05 15.38
N ILE A 44 -1.43 18.86 16.17
CA ILE A 44 -0.02 18.71 16.52
C ILE A 44 0.04 18.14 17.95
N ASP A 45 0.48 16.90 18.08
CA ASP A 45 0.73 16.24 19.36
C ASP A 45 2.24 16.29 19.65
N ALA A 46 2.74 17.48 19.96
CA ALA A 46 4.15 17.73 20.27
C ALA A 46 4.27 18.93 21.21
N ASN A 47 5.35 19.03 21.97
CA ASN A 47 5.56 20.14 22.89
C ASN A 47 6.31 21.30 22.23
N LEU A 48 5.55 22.27 21.70
CA LEU A 48 6.10 23.45 21.04
C LEU A 48 5.85 24.74 21.84
N SER A 49 6.80 25.67 21.77
CA SER A 49 6.66 27.03 22.31
C SER A 49 5.76 27.90 21.42
N ASN A 50 5.21 28.99 21.97
CA ASN A 50 4.36 29.92 21.21
C ASN A 50 5.05 30.48 19.97
N GLY A 51 6.36 30.80 20.05
CA GLY A 51 7.11 31.29 18.90
C GLY A 51 7.28 30.22 17.80
N GLN A 52 7.44 28.94 18.17
CA GLN A 52 7.47 27.85 17.21
C GLN A 52 6.11 27.65 16.55
N LEU A 53 5.00 27.73 17.31
CA LEU A 53 3.64 27.64 16.78
C LEU A 53 3.32 28.75 15.79
N GLU A 54 3.71 29.99 16.10
CA GLU A 54 3.55 31.13 15.18
C GLU A 54 4.38 30.94 13.90
N LYS A 55 5.61 30.44 14.04
CA LYS A 55 6.50 30.16 12.91
C LYS A 55 5.92 29.11 11.97
N ILE A 56 5.53 27.93 12.47
CA ILE A 56 4.94 26.88 11.63
C ILE A 56 3.61 27.32 11.02
N GLN A 57 2.81 28.12 11.75
CA GLN A 57 1.55 28.62 11.24
C GLN A 57 1.77 29.49 10.00
N THR A 58 2.76 30.40 10.06
CA THR A 58 2.98 31.43 9.03
C THR A 58 3.90 30.98 7.90
N GLU A 59 4.90 30.15 8.18
CA GLU A 59 5.92 29.73 7.20
C GLU A 59 5.63 28.38 6.55
N VAL A 60 4.88 27.48 7.21
CA VAL A 60 4.61 26.11 6.70
C VAL A 60 3.17 25.95 6.26
N PHE A 61 2.21 26.22 7.16
CA PHE A 61 0.84 25.76 6.97
C PHE A 61 -0.10 26.73 6.28
N THR A 62 0.19 28.04 6.32
CA THR A 62 -0.73 29.06 5.81
C THR A 62 -0.16 29.76 4.60
N ASN A 63 -0.82 29.63 3.46
CA ASN A 63 -0.55 30.53 2.34
C ASN A 63 -1.15 31.92 2.64
N PRO A 64 -0.34 32.98 2.85
CA PRO A 64 -0.86 34.29 3.28
C PRO A 64 -1.69 34.99 2.20
N VAL A 65 -1.55 34.59 0.93
CA VAL A 65 -2.28 35.19 -0.20
C VAL A 65 -3.68 34.61 -0.28
N THR A 66 -3.82 33.29 -0.14
CA THR A 66 -5.09 32.60 -0.42
C THR A 66 -5.81 32.07 0.81
N GLN A 67 -5.12 31.93 1.94
CA GLN A 67 -5.66 31.25 3.13
C GLN A 67 -5.66 32.15 4.36
N ILE A 68 -6.47 31.74 5.34
CA ILE A 68 -6.41 32.17 6.72
C ILE A 68 -6.27 30.93 7.60
N SER A 69 -5.65 31.07 8.75
CA SER A 69 -5.52 30.00 9.72
C SER A 69 -5.64 30.49 11.16
N SER A 70 -5.99 29.58 12.07
CA SER A 70 -6.18 29.90 13.48
C SER A 70 -6.03 28.66 14.36
N PHE A 71 -5.36 28.81 15.51
CA PHE A 71 -5.36 27.79 16.56
C PHE A 71 -6.69 27.74 17.37
N LYS A 72 -7.58 28.69 17.13
CA LYS A 72 -8.99 28.68 17.58
C LYS A 72 -9.90 28.26 16.43
N PRO A 73 -11.08 27.65 16.69
CA PRO A 73 -12.03 27.31 15.64
C PRO A 73 -12.30 28.50 14.70
N LEU A 74 -12.21 28.27 13.38
CA LEU A 74 -12.51 29.28 12.38
C LEU A 74 -14.03 29.48 12.29
N PRO A 75 -14.53 30.73 12.29
CA PRO A 75 -15.96 31.05 12.29
C PRO A 75 -16.57 30.99 10.88
N VAL A 76 -16.41 29.86 10.19
CA VAL A 76 -17.06 29.61 8.90
C VAL A 76 -18.53 29.30 9.14
N GLU A 77 -19.43 29.96 8.42
CA GLU A 77 -20.86 29.75 8.56
C GLU A 77 -21.32 28.39 7.99
N PHE A 78 -22.22 27.71 8.70
CA PHE A 78 -22.85 26.46 8.24
C PHE A 78 -24.24 26.27 8.86
N ASN A 79 -25.01 25.35 8.27
CA ASN A 79 -26.17 24.71 8.90
C ASN A 79 -25.73 23.43 9.62
N TRP A 80 -24.85 22.66 9.00
CA TRP A 80 -24.23 21.46 9.54
C TRP A 80 -22.75 21.45 9.22
N THR A 81 -21.92 20.92 10.12
CA THR A 81 -20.50 20.70 9.84
C THR A 81 -20.13 19.23 10.06
N ILE A 82 -19.34 18.70 9.15
CA ILE A 82 -18.84 17.31 9.19
C ILE A 82 -17.34 17.37 9.45
N TRP A 83 -16.87 16.71 10.49
CA TRP A 83 -15.45 16.42 10.66
C TRP A 83 -15.15 15.02 10.13
N VAL A 84 -14.08 14.86 9.37
CA VAL A 84 -13.57 13.57 8.87
C VAL A 84 -12.08 13.47 9.18
N GLY A 85 -11.67 12.41 9.86
CA GLY A 85 -10.26 12.13 10.17
C GLY A 85 -9.96 10.65 10.14
N TYR A 86 -8.67 10.30 10.13
CA TYR A 86 -8.26 8.90 10.13
C TYR A 86 -8.61 8.18 11.43
N ARG A 87 -8.83 6.86 11.33
CA ARG A 87 -8.89 5.95 12.48
C ARG A 87 -7.47 5.72 13.03
N PRO A 88 -7.34 5.37 14.32
CA PRO A 88 -6.03 4.99 14.87
C PRO A 88 -5.36 3.88 14.06
N GLY A 89 -4.06 4.03 13.78
CA GLY A 89 -3.23 3.04 13.09
C GLY A 89 -3.21 3.15 11.58
N VAL A 90 -4.08 3.98 11.02
CA VAL A 90 -4.04 4.34 9.61
C VAL A 90 -2.91 5.34 9.36
N LYS A 91 -2.14 5.10 8.30
CA LYS A 91 -1.04 5.98 7.90
C LYS A 91 -1.57 7.32 7.40
N ASP A 92 -1.11 8.40 8.03
CA ASP A 92 -1.38 9.77 7.63
C ASP A 92 -0.16 10.37 6.91
N ASN A 93 -0.15 10.24 5.57
CA ASN A 93 0.96 10.75 4.75
C ASN A 93 1.12 12.28 4.88
N PRO A 94 0.04 13.10 4.74
CA PRO A 94 0.15 14.54 4.98
C PRO A 94 0.66 14.89 6.38
N GLY A 95 0.25 14.15 7.41
CA GLY A 95 0.74 14.33 8.77
C GLY A 95 2.24 14.03 8.89
N SER A 96 2.72 12.97 8.24
CA SER A 96 4.15 12.62 8.19
C SER A 96 4.97 13.70 7.47
N THR A 97 4.50 14.18 6.31
CA THR A 97 5.14 15.29 5.59
C THR A 97 5.12 16.60 6.39
N ALA A 98 4.06 16.84 7.16
CA ALA A 98 3.99 17.99 8.07
C ALA A 98 5.05 17.92 9.17
N VAL A 99 5.32 16.72 9.73
CA VAL A 99 6.43 16.52 10.67
C VAL A 99 7.77 16.88 10.00
N GLU A 100 8.06 16.34 8.81
CA GLU A 100 9.30 16.66 8.06
C GLU A 100 9.48 18.18 7.88
N ALA A 101 8.45 18.86 7.37
CA ALA A 101 8.48 20.32 7.15
C ALA A 101 8.67 21.11 8.45
N MET A 102 8.08 20.64 9.56
CA MET A 102 8.23 21.26 10.87
C MET A 102 9.63 21.05 11.46
N GLU A 103 10.19 19.85 11.36
CA GLU A 103 11.55 19.56 11.79
C GLU A 103 12.56 20.46 11.07
N ASP A 104 12.43 20.58 9.75
CA ASP A 104 13.32 21.40 8.92
C ASP A 104 13.25 22.88 9.29
N ILE A 105 12.05 23.45 9.41
CA ILE A 105 11.90 24.88 9.67
C ILE A 105 12.25 25.27 11.11
N LEU A 106 12.07 24.35 12.06
CA LEU A 106 12.32 24.59 13.48
C LEU A 106 13.73 24.17 13.92
N GLY A 107 14.43 23.34 13.13
CA GLY A 107 15.72 22.77 13.50
C GLY A 107 15.62 21.82 14.70
N ILE A 108 14.51 21.08 14.81
CA ILE A 108 14.27 20.11 15.89
C ILE A 108 14.00 18.72 15.31
N LYS A 109 14.03 17.71 16.17
CA LYS A 109 13.52 16.37 15.85
C LYS A 109 12.36 16.02 16.76
N PHE A 110 11.30 15.48 16.16
CA PHE A 110 10.15 14.97 16.87
C PHE A 110 10.54 13.69 17.61
N GLY A 111 10.08 13.57 18.86
CA GLY A 111 10.26 12.36 19.64
C GLY A 111 9.41 11.19 19.11
N PRO A 112 9.67 9.94 19.54
CA PRO A 112 8.92 8.75 19.13
C PRO A 112 7.41 8.80 19.42
N ASN A 113 7.00 9.66 20.34
CA ASN A 113 5.61 9.83 20.75
C ASN A 113 4.95 11.09 20.21
N GLU A 114 5.71 11.93 19.50
CA GLU A 114 5.24 13.18 18.93
C GLU A 114 4.83 12.97 17.48
N ALA A 115 3.70 13.55 17.07
CA ALA A 115 3.16 13.35 15.73
C ALA A 115 2.28 14.52 15.30
N VAL A 116 2.03 14.59 14.00
CA VAL A 116 1.04 15.50 13.41
C VAL A 116 -0.01 14.66 12.71
N TYR A 117 -1.28 15.00 12.95
CA TYR A 117 -2.43 14.34 12.36
C TYR A 117 -3.27 15.34 11.57
N THR A 118 -3.69 14.95 10.38
CA THR A 118 -4.50 15.74 9.48
C THR A 118 -5.93 15.23 9.46
N SER A 119 -6.85 16.18 9.37
CA SER A 119 -8.27 15.91 9.19
C SER A 119 -8.92 17.06 8.42
N LYS A 120 -10.17 16.89 8.03
CA LYS A 120 -10.95 17.92 7.35
C LYS A 120 -12.24 18.20 8.09
N ARG A 121 -12.66 19.46 8.04
CA ARG A 121 -13.97 19.92 8.47
C ARG A 121 -14.69 20.55 7.28
N PHE A 122 -15.88 20.05 6.97
CA PHE A 122 -16.72 20.50 5.86
C PHE A 122 -17.93 21.24 6.42
N CYS A 123 -18.03 22.52 6.11
CA CYS A 123 -19.11 23.41 6.52
C CYS A 123 -20.18 23.44 5.43
N LEU A 124 -21.35 22.83 5.68
CA LEU A 124 -22.44 22.68 4.72
C LEU A 124 -23.51 23.74 4.94
N LYS A 125 -23.96 24.39 3.87
CA LYS A 125 -25.16 25.22 3.83
C LYS A 125 -26.17 24.65 2.84
N GLY A 126 -27.43 24.60 3.26
CA GLY A 126 -28.53 24.08 2.44
C GLY A 126 -29.86 24.26 3.15
N LYS A 127 -30.93 24.53 2.39
CA LYS A 127 -32.28 24.60 2.96
C LYS A 127 -32.81 23.19 3.16
N GLY A 128 -33.33 22.91 4.36
CA GLY A 128 -33.94 21.61 4.67
C GLY A 128 -32.93 20.47 4.87
N LEU A 129 -31.64 20.78 5.05
CA LEU A 129 -30.62 19.76 5.33
C LEU A 129 -30.88 19.09 6.68
N THR A 130 -31.04 17.77 6.66
CA THR A 130 -31.30 16.96 7.86
C THR A 130 -30.02 16.31 8.40
N ALA A 131 -30.09 15.76 9.61
CA ALA A 131 -29.01 14.95 10.17
C ALA A 131 -28.74 13.71 9.30
N GLU A 132 -29.79 13.08 8.77
CA GLU A 132 -29.69 11.89 7.89
C GLU A 132 -29.00 12.23 6.57
N ASP A 133 -29.37 13.35 5.94
CA ASP A 133 -28.68 13.82 4.72
C ASP A 133 -27.19 14.09 4.98
N THR A 134 -26.89 14.70 6.13
CA THR A 134 -25.53 15.05 6.53
C THR A 134 -24.70 13.80 6.81
N ASP A 135 -25.25 12.82 7.52
CA ASP A 135 -24.59 11.55 7.80
C ASP A 135 -24.38 10.73 6.52
N LYS A 136 -25.36 10.75 5.61
CA LYS A 136 -25.22 10.14 4.29
C LYS A 136 -24.10 10.79 3.48
N ILE A 137 -24.03 12.12 3.44
CA ILE A 137 -22.90 12.82 2.80
C ILE A 137 -21.58 12.42 3.47
N ALA A 138 -21.56 12.32 4.80
CA ALA A 138 -20.36 11.93 5.53
C ALA A 138 -19.90 10.52 5.14
N GLY A 139 -20.72 9.49 5.36
CA GLY A 139 -20.32 8.09 5.17
C GLY A 139 -20.29 7.59 3.72
N GLU A 140 -21.03 8.20 2.81
CA GLU A 140 -21.15 7.72 1.42
C GLU A 140 -20.37 8.57 0.41
N LEU A 141 -19.85 9.74 0.81
CA LEU A 141 -19.16 10.68 -0.08
C LEU A 141 -17.85 11.27 0.49
N LEU A 142 -17.79 11.61 1.77
CA LEU A 142 -16.63 12.32 2.34
C LEU A 142 -15.64 11.41 3.06
N ALA A 143 -16.16 10.44 3.81
CA ALA A 143 -15.38 9.52 4.61
C ALA A 143 -15.36 8.14 3.95
N ASN A 144 -14.18 7.54 3.98
CA ASN A 144 -14.03 6.12 3.79
C ASN A 144 -14.21 5.43 5.14
N ASP A 145 -15.31 4.71 5.31
CA ASP A 145 -15.72 4.07 6.56
C ASP A 145 -14.73 3.03 7.12
N ILE A 146 -13.86 2.48 6.26
CA ILE A 146 -12.85 1.49 6.65
C ILE A 146 -11.67 2.16 7.38
N ILE A 147 -11.16 3.28 6.86
CA ILE A 147 -9.93 3.93 7.35
C ILE A 147 -10.16 5.29 8.02
N GLN A 148 -11.33 5.88 7.83
CA GLN A 148 -11.71 7.17 8.38
C GLN A 148 -12.92 7.01 9.31
N GLN A 149 -13.06 8.01 10.17
CA GLN A 149 -14.17 8.21 11.07
C GLN A 149 -14.66 9.64 10.88
N TRP A 150 -15.94 9.87 11.16
CA TRP A 150 -16.53 11.19 11.07
C TRP A 150 -17.40 11.51 12.27
N LYS A 151 -17.64 12.80 12.45
CA LYS A 151 -18.62 13.35 13.40
C LYS A 151 -19.38 14.46 12.70
N ILE A 152 -20.69 14.50 12.90
CA ILE A 152 -21.54 15.58 12.41
C ILE A 152 -21.94 16.47 13.58
N TYR A 153 -22.06 17.78 13.32
CA TYR A 153 -22.49 18.76 14.31
C TYR A 153 -23.52 19.67 13.66
N SER A 154 -24.67 19.81 14.31
CA SER A 154 -25.62 20.87 13.98
C SER A 154 -25.08 22.24 14.44
N LYS A 155 -25.70 23.32 13.96
CA LYS A 155 -25.38 24.66 14.42
C LYS A 155 -25.68 24.85 15.92
N GLU A 156 -26.69 24.18 16.42
CA GLU A 156 -27.15 24.23 17.82
C GLU A 156 -26.18 23.51 18.77
N GLU A 157 -25.54 22.43 18.32
CA GLU A 157 -24.56 21.66 19.10
C GLU A 157 -23.13 22.25 19.04
N TRP A 158 -22.88 23.18 18.12
CA TRP A 158 -21.54 23.72 17.90
C TRP A 158 -21.10 24.72 18.97
N ASN A 159 -20.01 24.41 19.65
CA ASN A 159 -19.34 25.35 20.55
C ASN A 159 -18.19 26.08 19.79
N PRO A 160 -18.24 27.42 19.61
CA PRO A 160 -17.24 28.16 18.85
C PRO A 160 -15.87 28.28 19.53
N ASP A 161 -15.78 28.04 20.84
CA ASP A 161 -14.50 28.05 21.57
C ASP A 161 -13.81 26.67 21.52
N VAL A 162 -14.60 25.60 21.52
CA VAL A 162 -14.10 24.20 21.52
C VAL A 162 -13.91 23.68 20.09
N GLY A 163 -14.83 23.98 19.18
CA GLY A 163 -14.93 23.40 17.84
C GLY A 163 -15.06 21.88 17.89
N ILE A 164 -14.27 21.16 17.07
CA ILE A 164 -14.25 19.69 17.03
C ILE A 164 -13.54 19.02 18.23
N GLY A 165 -13.03 19.81 19.19
CA GLY A 165 -12.08 19.33 20.22
C GLY A 165 -10.70 18.90 19.68
N PHE A 166 -9.96 18.12 20.46
CA PHE A 166 -8.66 17.54 20.05
C PHE A 166 -8.86 16.05 19.83
N ILE A 167 -8.79 15.61 18.57
CA ILE A 167 -8.94 14.21 18.20
C ILE A 167 -7.57 13.70 17.74
N ILE A 168 -6.97 12.81 18.54
CA ILE A 168 -5.66 12.22 18.30
C ILE A 168 -5.87 10.73 17.99
N PRO A 169 -5.69 10.29 16.73
CA PRO A 169 -5.85 8.90 16.34
C PRO A 169 -4.58 8.08 16.63
N LYS A 170 -4.13 8.06 17.89
CA LYS A 170 -2.93 7.31 18.30
C LYS A 170 -3.26 5.84 18.52
N VAL A 171 -2.44 4.94 17.98
CA VAL A 171 -2.50 3.51 18.30
C VAL A 171 -1.99 3.29 19.71
N MET A 172 -2.74 2.55 20.51
CA MET A 172 -2.27 2.01 21.77
C MET A 172 -2.49 0.50 21.74
N LEU A 173 -1.41 -0.25 21.49
CA LEU A 173 -1.40 -1.70 21.64
C LEU A 173 -1.07 -1.99 23.11
N ASN A 174 -2.08 -2.41 23.87
CA ASN A 174 -1.93 -2.73 25.28
C ASN A 174 -1.48 -4.18 25.48
N HIS A 175 -0.44 -4.60 24.78
CA HIS A 175 0.18 -5.91 24.95
C HIS A 175 1.70 -5.82 24.80
N ILE A 176 2.40 -6.82 25.34
CA ILE A 176 3.84 -6.98 25.15
C ILE A 176 3.99 -7.87 23.91
N PRO A 177 4.75 -7.45 22.88
CA PRO A 177 5.02 -8.30 21.72
C PRO A 177 5.54 -9.67 22.13
N THR A 178 4.95 -10.73 21.57
CA THR A 178 5.35 -12.10 21.88
C THR A 178 5.49 -12.94 20.63
N VAL A 179 6.38 -13.93 20.74
CA VAL A 179 6.44 -15.05 19.81
C VAL A 179 5.77 -16.23 20.48
N SER A 180 4.78 -16.81 19.81
CA SER A 180 4.06 -17.98 20.32
C SER A 180 4.43 -19.24 19.52
N THR A 181 4.44 -20.38 20.21
CA THR A 181 4.55 -21.69 19.57
C THR A 181 3.17 -22.19 19.17
N ILE A 182 3.05 -22.78 17.99
CA ILE A 182 1.81 -23.29 17.42
C ILE A 182 1.80 -24.81 17.49
N PRO A 183 0.84 -25.43 18.20
CA PRO A 183 0.77 -26.87 18.32
C PRO A 183 0.40 -27.53 16.98
N ILE A 184 1.06 -28.64 16.68
CA ILE A 184 0.92 -29.41 15.43
C ILE A 184 0.66 -30.91 15.68
N ASP A 185 0.12 -31.24 16.85
CA ASP A 185 -0.11 -32.62 17.31
C ASP A 185 -1.05 -33.41 16.38
N SER A 186 -2.00 -32.76 15.72
CA SER A 186 -2.93 -33.38 14.78
C SER A 186 -3.24 -32.50 13.56
N ASP A 187 -3.68 -33.11 12.45
CA ASP A 187 -4.17 -32.37 11.28
C ASP A 187 -5.37 -31.49 11.65
N SER A 188 -6.24 -31.98 12.53
CA SER A 188 -7.39 -31.22 13.04
C SER A 188 -6.98 -29.99 13.84
N THR A 189 -5.95 -30.10 14.68
CA THR A 189 -5.42 -28.96 15.46
C THR A 189 -4.91 -27.88 14.51
N LEU A 190 -4.04 -28.23 13.57
CA LEU A 190 -3.46 -27.25 12.66
C LEU A 190 -4.51 -26.64 11.72
N LYS A 191 -5.51 -27.43 11.29
CA LYS A 191 -6.65 -26.90 10.54
C LYS A 191 -7.43 -25.86 11.35
N GLN A 192 -7.76 -26.16 12.61
CA GLN A 192 -8.49 -25.23 13.47
C GLN A 192 -7.71 -23.92 13.65
N ILE A 193 -6.39 -24.01 13.86
CA ILE A 193 -5.53 -22.83 14.01
C ILE A 193 -5.46 -22.04 12.70
N SER A 194 -5.41 -22.71 11.55
CA SER A 194 -5.50 -22.06 10.25
C SER A 194 -6.79 -21.26 10.11
N ASP A 195 -7.92 -21.82 10.54
CA ASP A 195 -9.22 -21.14 10.51
C ASP A 195 -9.26 -19.96 11.51
N GLU A 196 -8.76 -20.13 12.74
CA GLU A 196 -8.76 -19.10 13.79
C GLU A 196 -7.85 -17.91 13.47
N ARG A 197 -6.72 -18.17 12.80
CA ARG A 197 -5.72 -17.16 12.45
C ARG A 197 -5.82 -16.66 11.01
N ASN A 198 -6.81 -17.11 10.24
CA ASN A 198 -6.98 -16.78 8.82
C ASN A 198 -5.74 -17.10 7.95
N LEU A 199 -5.04 -18.20 8.25
CA LEU A 199 -3.88 -18.65 7.49
C LEU A 199 -4.27 -19.22 6.11
N ALA A 200 -5.54 -19.58 5.92
CA ALA A 200 -6.07 -20.17 4.69
C ALA A 200 -5.21 -21.33 4.15
N LEU A 201 -4.65 -22.17 5.04
CA LEU A 201 -3.81 -23.30 4.64
C LEU A 201 -4.64 -24.29 3.82
N ASN A 202 -4.08 -24.71 2.68
CA ASN A 202 -4.69 -25.78 1.89
C ASN A 202 -4.74 -27.07 2.74
N PRO A 203 -5.88 -27.78 2.79
CA PRO A 203 -5.97 -29.04 3.53
C PRO A 203 -4.91 -30.08 3.14
N ASN A 204 -4.42 -30.04 1.90
CA ASN A 204 -3.36 -30.92 1.43
C ASN A 204 -1.96 -30.50 1.92
N ASP A 205 -1.76 -29.24 2.28
CA ASP A 205 -0.48 -28.73 2.80
C ASP A 205 -0.31 -29.07 4.29
N ILE A 206 -1.41 -29.22 5.04
CA ILE A 206 -1.39 -29.47 6.50
C ILE A 206 -0.55 -30.72 6.87
N PRO A 207 -0.76 -31.91 6.28
CA PRO A 207 0.05 -33.08 6.62
C PRO A 207 1.53 -32.92 6.24
N ILE A 208 1.83 -32.14 5.20
CA ILE A 208 3.20 -31.89 4.72
C ILE A 208 3.94 -30.97 5.69
N ILE A 209 3.30 -29.87 6.11
CA ILE A 209 3.83 -28.95 7.11
C ILE A 209 4.12 -29.69 8.41
N ARG A 210 3.15 -30.49 8.89
CA ARG A 210 3.32 -31.30 10.10
C ARG A 210 4.48 -32.28 9.95
N LYS A 211 4.56 -33.00 8.84
CA LYS A 211 5.64 -33.96 8.58
C LYS A 211 7.02 -33.30 8.65
N TYR A 212 7.17 -32.07 8.14
CA TYR A 212 8.44 -31.34 8.22
C TYR A 212 8.84 -31.04 9.66
N PHE A 213 7.94 -30.44 10.46
CA PHE A 213 8.25 -30.08 11.84
C PHE A 213 8.35 -31.28 12.80
N LEU A 214 7.74 -32.42 12.45
CA LEU A 214 7.84 -33.68 13.19
C LEU A 214 9.04 -34.54 12.78
N ASP A 215 9.82 -34.15 11.77
CA ASP A 215 11.03 -34.87 11.38
C ASP A 215 12.11 -34.73 12.47
N GLU A 216 12.68 -35.85 12.92
CA GLU A 216 13.68 -35.87 14.00
C GLU A 216 14.91 -34.99 13.71
N LYS A 217 15.33 -34.87 12.44
CA LYS A 217 16.47 -34.02 12.07
C LYS A 217 16.11 -32.55 12.21
N VAL A 218 14.89 -32.18 11.82
CA VAL A 218 14.37 -30.82 11.96
C VAL A 218 14.23 -30.47 13.43
N GLN A 219 13.61 -31.33 14.24
CA GLN A 219 13.50 -31.15 15.69
C GLN A 219 14.88 -31.01 16.37
N THR A 220 15.85 -31.84 15.97
CA THR A 220 17.22 -31.76 16.51
C THR A 220 17.92 -30.46 16.11
N ALA A 221 17.74 -29.98 14.88
CA ALA A 221 18.27 -28.69 14.43
C ALA A 221 17.63 -27.51 15.19
N ARG A 222 16.30 -27.55 15.38
CA ARG A 222 15.54 -26.53 16.12
C ARG A 222 15.96 -26.45 17.59
N ALA A 223 16.12 -27.60 18.25
CA ALA A 223 16.52 -27.65 19.66
C ALA A 223 17.89 -27.00 19.91
N LYS A 224 18.82 -27.03 18.94
CA LYS A 224 20.14 -26.38 19.06
C LYS A 224 20.06 -24.86 19.18
N VAL A 225 18.99 -24.26 18.64
CA VAL A 225 18.75 -22.81 18.71
C VAL A 225 17.61 -22.47 19.69
N GLY A 226 17.21 -23.43 20.53
CA GLY A 226 16.19 -23.22 21.56
C GLY A 226 14.74 -23.24 21.06
N LEU A 227 14.49 -23.74 19.85
CA LEU A 227 13.15 -23.86 19.28
C LEU A 227 12.56 -25.27 19.49
N SER A 228 11.24 -25.34 19.63
CA SER A 228 10.47 -26.57 19.78
C SER A 228 9.46 -26.72 18.63
N ASP A 229 8.16 -26.57 18.91
CA ASP A 229 7.07 -26.51 17.93
C ASP A 229 7.26 -25.30 17.00
N PRO A 230 6.64 -25.28 15.80
CA PRO A 230 6.71 -24.13 14.91
C PRO A 230 6.25 -22.87 15.62
N THR A 231 6.89 -21.73 15.34
CA THR A 231 6.40 -20.44 15.84
C THR A 231 5.28 -19.91 14.95
N ASP A 232 4.52 -18.94 15.46
CA ASP A 232 3.62 -18.13 14.66
C ASP A 232 4.32 -17.52 13.45
N ILE A 233 5.51 -16.92 13.61
CA ILE A 233 6.31 -16.35 12.52
C ILE A 233 6.50 -17.36 11.37
N GLU A 234 6.86 -18.61 11.70
CA GLU A 234 7.14 -19.66 10.72
C GLU A 234 5.88 -20.09 9.97
N LEU A 235 4.75 -20.27 10.66
CA LEU A 235 3.49 -20.66 10.02
C LEU A 235 2.85 -19.52 9.23
N GLU A 236 2.96 -18.28 9.70
CA GLU A 236 2.51 -17.10 8.96
C GLU A 236 3.30 -16.99 7.65
N TYR A 237 4.63 -17.14 7.68
CA TYR A 237 5.44 -17.20 6.45
C TYR A 237 4.99 -18.32 5.50
N ILE A 238 4.84 -19.54 6.00
CA ILE A 238 4.41 -20.68 5.17
C ILE A 238 3.05 -20.39 4.52
N SER A 239 2.11 -19.83 5.29
CA SER A 239 0.79 -19.43 4.79
C SER A 239 0.89 -18.43 3.63
N GLN A 240 1.69 -17.37 3.77
CA GLN A 240 1.89 -16.39 2.71
C GLN A 240 2.51 -17.05 1.47
N ALA A 241 3.62 -17.79 1.65
CA ALA A 241 4.38 -18.42 0.59
C ALA A 241 3.61 -19.54 -0.15
N ARG A 242 2.66 -20.20 0.51
CA ARG A 242 1.82 -21.27 -0.07
C ARG A 242 0.53 -20.78 -0.71
N SER A 243 0.14 -19.52 -0.48
CA SER A 243 -1.06 -18.91 -1.07
C SER A 243 -1.08 -19.04 -2.61
N ASP A 244 -2.27 -19.08 -3.21
CA ASP A 244 -2.37 -19.13 -4.68
C ASP A 244 -1.82 -17.85 -5.32
N HIS A 245 -1.98 -16.72 -4.64
CA HIS A 245 -1.44 -15.43 -5.04
C HIS A 245 0.10 -15.45 -5.19
N CYS A 246 0.83 -15.98 -4.20
CA CYS A 246 2.30 -16.00 -4.27
C CYS A 246 2.81 -17.20 -5.09
N ASN A 247 2.29 -18.40 -4.87
CA ASN A 247 2.84 -19.61 -5.48
C ASN A 247 2.23 -19.99 -6.84
N HIS A 248 1.14 -19.33 -7.25
CA HIS A 248 0.46 -19.58 -8.53
C HIS A 248 0.07 -21.06 -8.70
N ASN A 249 -0.48 -21.67 -7.64
CA ASN A 249 -0.81 -23.10 -7.59
C ASN A 249 -1.75 -23.49 -8.73
N THR A 250 -2.80 -22.69 -8.95
CA THR A 250 -3.80 -22.91 -10.01
C THR A 250 -3.14 -22.94 -11.39
N PHE A 251 -2.30 -21.96 -11.71
CA PHE A 251 -1.64 -21.83 -13.01
C PHE A 251 -0.64 -22.97 -13.29
N ARG A 252 -0.10 -23.58 -12.24
CA ARG A 252 0.83 -24.72 -12.29
C ARG A 252 0.13 -26.07 -12.18
N GLY A 253 -1.20 -26.09 -12.04
CA GLY A 253 -2.00 -27.30 -11.89
C GLY A 253 -2.16 -28.13 -13.18
N LEU A 254 -2.78 -29.29 -13.03
CA LEU A 254 -3.17 -30.19 -14.12
C LEU A 254 -4.63 -29.93 -14.51
N PHE A 255 -4.86 -29.59 -15.78
CA PHE A 255 -6.18 -29.24 -16.30
C PHE A 255 -6.73 -30.34 -17.20
N HIS A 256 -7.96 -30.77 -16.92
CA HIS A 256 -8.75 -31.63 -17.79
C HIS A 256 -9.75 -30.75 -18.54
N TYR A 257 -9.39 -30.34 -19.76
CA TYR A 257 -10.22 -29.48 -20.59
C TYR A 257 -11.12 -30.31 -21.51
N HIS A 258 -12.40 -29.93 -21.57
CA HIS A 258 -13.39 -30.52 -22.47
C HIS A 258 -14.07 -29.40 -23.25
N ASP A 259 -13.76 -29.31 -24.54
CA ASP A 259 -14.45 -28.42 -25.46
C ASP A 259 -15.81 -29.05 -25.83
N LEU A 260 -16.88 -28.40 -25.42
CA LEU A 260 -18.25 -28.88 -25.62
C LEU A 260 -18.74 -28.69 -27.06
N GLU A 261 -18.14 -27.81 -27.85
CA GLU A 261 -18.51 -27.59 -29.25
C GLU A 261 -17.86 -28.63 -30.16
N THR A 262 -16.59 -28.96 -29.90
CA THR A 262 -15.82 -29.92 -30.72
C THR A 262 -15.77 -31.33 -30.13
N ALA A 263 -16.22 -31.51 -28.89
CA ALA A 263 -16.06 -32.72 -28.08
C ALA A 263 -14.59 -33.13 -27.85
N ASN A 264 -13.65 -32.20 -28.05
CA ASN A 264 -12.23 -32.45 -27.83
C ASN A 264 -11.92 -32.48 -26.33
N LEU A 265 -11.13 -33.48 -25.93
CA LEU A 265 -10.60 -33.62 -24.58
C LEU A 265 -9.10 -33.34 -24.63
N GLU A 266 -8.65 -32.43 -23.78
CA GLU A 266 -7.23 -32.07 -23.66
C GLU A 266 -6.80 -32.16 -22.20
N LEU A 267 -5.63 -32.75 -21.98
CA LEU A 267 -4.97 -32.76 -20.69
C LEU A 267 -3.80 -31.78 -20.76
N ILE A 268 -3.87 -30.69 -19.99
CA ILE A 268 -2.84 -29.67 -19.96
C ILE A 268 -2.16 -29.69 -18.60
N ASP A 269 -0.93 -30.20 -18.57
CA ASP A 269 -0.08 -30.16 -17.38
C ASP A 269 0.65 -28.83 -17.32
N ASN A 270 0.32 -28.02 -16.31
CA ASN A 270 0.90 -26.70 -16.07
C ASN A 270 0.63 -25.69 -17.21
N LEU A 271 -0.48 -24.95 -17.08
CA LEU A 271 -0.87 -23.92 -18.04
C LEU A 271 0.18 -22.81 -18.17
N PHE A 272 0.81 -22.40 -17.07
CA PHE A 272 1.87 -21.39 -17.12
C PHE A 272 3.03 -21.86 -18.00
N LYS A 273 3.49 -23.09 -17.80
CA LYS A 273 4.57 -23.67 -18.60
C LYS A 273 4.21 -23.75 -20.09
N THR A 274 3.01 -24.24 -20.36
CA THR A 274 2.54 -24.53 -21.72
C THR A 274 2.22 -23.26 -22.50
N CYS A 275 1.48 -22.34 -21.90
CA CYS A 275 0.94 -21.17 -22.58
C CYS A 275 1.79 -19.90 -22.44
N ILE A 276 2.65 -19.82 -21.42
CA ILE A 276 3.43 -18.60 -21.11
C ILE A 276 4.93 -18.86 -21.21
N GLU A 277 5.48 -19.76 -20.40
CA GLU A 277 6.94 -19.97 -20.31
C GLU A 277 7.52 -20.49 -21.63
N THR A 278 6.99 -21.59 -22.16
CA THR A 278 7.53 -22.24 -23.36
C THR A 278 7.49 -21.32 -24.59
N PRO A 279 6.37 -20.63 -24.90
CA PRO A 279 6.34 -19.66 -25.99
C PRO A 279 7.29 -18.48 -25.77
N THR A 280 7.39 -17.98 -24.53
CA THR A 280 8.27 -16.85 -24.19
C THR A 280 9.74 -17.20 -24.39
N LEU A 281 10.19 -18.36 -23.89
CA LEU A 281 11.57 -18.84 -24.08
C LEU A 281 11.87 -19.11 -25.56
N THR A 282 10.93 -19.70 -26.29
CA THR A 282 11.06 -19.91 -27.75
C THR A 282 11.23 -18.58 -28.51
N LEU A 283 10.52 -17.54 -28.09
CA LEU A 283 10.67 -16.20 -28.66
C LEU A 283 12.00 -15.56 -28.27
N LYS A 284 12.44 -15.72 -27.01
CA LYS A 284 13.73 -15.22 -26.52
C LYS A 284 14.90 -15.75 -27.38
N ASP A 285 14.90 -17.05 -27.68
CA ASP A 285 15.94 -17.67 -28.52
C ASP A 285 16.01 -17.09 -29.94
N ARG A 286 14.89 -16.53 -30.44
CA ARG A 286 14.77 -15.99 -31.81
C ARG A 286 14.88 -14.48 -31.88
N LYS A 287 14.74 -13.78 -30.75
CA LYS A 287 14.63 -12.33 -30.67
C LYS A 287 15.68 -11.80 -29.71
N SER A 288 16.83 -11.40 -30.25
CA SER A 288 17.97 -10.89 -29.48
C SER A 288 17.69 -9.64 -28.64
N TRP A 289 16.55 -8.96 -28.88
CA TRP A 289 16.11 -7.85 -28.05
C TRP A 289 15.40 -8.30 -26.78
N VAL A 290 15.02 -9.57 -26.63
CA VAL A 290 14.47 -10.11 -25.38
C VAL A 290 15.63 -10.47 -24.46
N VAL A 291 15.87 -9.65 -23.43
CA VAL A 291 17.07 -9.74 -22.59
C VAL A 291 16.81 -10.63 -21.37
N SER A 292 15.80 -10.29 -20.56
CA SER A 292 15.48 -10.96 -19.30
C SER A 292 13.97 -11.17 -19.15
N VAL A 293 13.54 -12.39 -18.82
CA VAL A 293 12.12 -12.77 -18.68
C VAL A 293 12.00 -13.96 -17.72
N LEU A 294 10.86 -14.07 -17.03
CA LEU A 294 10.42 -15.24 -16.23
C LEU A 294 11.24 -15.58 -14.97
N TRP A 295 12.09 -14.67 -14.48
CA TRP A 295 12.83 -14.91 -13.23
C TRP A 295 12.91 -13.71 -12.29
N ASP A 296 12.59 -12.50 -12.79
CA ASP A 296 12.68 -11.23 -12.07
C ASP A 296 11.31 -10.52 -12.09
N ASN A 297 11.17 -9.42 -11.35
CA ASN A 297 9.90 -8.71 -11.09
C ASN A 297 9.29 -8.14 -12.38
N ALA A 298 10.09 -7.91 -13.43
CA ALA A 298 9.61 -7.44 -14.73
C ALA A 298 10.39 -8.04 -15.91
N GLY A 299 9.79 -7.94 -17.10
CA GLY A 299 10.45 -8.29 -18.35
C GLY A 299 11.36 -7.16 -18.84
N VAL A 300 12.54 -7.52 -19.36
CA VAL A 300 13.53 -6.58 -19.90
C VAL A 300 13.73 -6.81 -21.39
N GLY A 301 13.56 -5.76 -22.18
CA GLY A 301 13.82 -5.73 -23.61
C GLY A 301 14.87 -4.69 -23.98
N ARG A 302 15.62 -4.93 -25.04
CA ARG A 302 16.61 -3.98 -25.57
C ARG A 302 15.90 -2.83 -26.27
N PHE A 303 16.17 -1.61 -25.81
CA PHE A 303 15.66 -0.39 -26.44
C PHE A 303 16.65 0.13 -27.49
N ASP A 304 17.90 0.29 -27.10
CA ASP A 304 19.01 0.65 -27.99
C ASP A 304 20.31 -0.09 -27.57
N LEU A 305 21.47 0.40 -28.02
CA LEU A 305 22.76 -0.23 -27.68
C LEU A 305 23.14 -0.08 -26.19
N ASP A 306 22.72 1.03 -25.58
CA ASP A 306 23.17 1.45 -24.25
C ASP A 306 22.05 1.33 -23.20
N HIS A 307 20.82 1.02 -23.62
CA HIS A 307 19.64 0.99 -22.74
C HIS A 307 18.69 -0.18 -23.02
N TYR A 308 18.03 -0.59 -21.94
CA TYR A 308 16.90 -1.49 -21.92
C TYR A 308 15.63 -0.75 -21.51
N TYR A 309 14.49 -1.22 -22.01
CA TYR A 309 13.19 -0.92 -21.42
C TYR A 309 12.77 -2.08 -20.51
N VAL A 310 12.11 -1.75 -19.42
CA VAL A 310 11.59 -2.69 -18.43
C VAL A 310 10.07 -2.55 -18.40
N ILE A 311 9.33 -3.64 -18.45
CA ILE A 311 7.86 -3.61 -18.50
C ILE A 311 7.25 -4.73 -17.66
N THR A 312 6.21 -4.37 -16.90
CA THR A 312 5.38 -5.31 -16.14
C THR A 312 3.98 -4.74 -15.95
N GLY A 313 3.01 -5.60 -15.63
CA GLY A 313 1.66 -5.22 -15.30
C GLY A 313 1.05 -6.13 -14.26
N GLU A 314 0.21 -5.55 -13.41
CA GLU A 314 -0.42 -6.19 -12.27
C GLU A 314 -1.91 -5.86 -12.20
N THR A 315 -2.60 -6.51 -11.27
CA THR A 315 -3.99 -6.19 -10.94
C THR A 315 -4.17 -5.93 -9.47
N HIS A 316 -5.05 -4.98 -9.14
CA HIS A 316 -5.39 -4.67 -7.76
C HIS A 316 -6.91 -4.72 -7.52
N ASN A 317 -7.52 -5.79 -8.04
CA ASN A 317 -8.97 -5.95 -8.22
C ASN A 317 -9.74 -5.92 -6.90
N SER A 318 -9.39 -6.82 -5.98
CA SER A 318 -10.16 -7.02 -4.76
C SER A 318 -10.10 -5.83 -3.81
N PRO A 319 -8.93 -5.24 -3.54
CA PRO A 319 -8.87 -4.06 -2.68
C PRO A 319 -9.56 -2.87 -3.34
N SER A 320 -9.44 -2.68 -4.66
CA SER A 320 -10.17 -1.61 -5.38
C SER A 320 -11.69 -1.79 -5.36
N ASN A 321 -12.17 -3.02 -5.27
CA ASN A 321 -13.61 -3.31 -5.17
C ASN A 321 -14.18 -2.95 -3.79
N MET A 322 -13.38 -3.12 -2.73
CA MET A 322 -13.72 -2.77 -1.36
C MET A 322 -13.56 -1.27 -1.10
N GLU A 323 -12.45 -0.73 -1.59
CA GLU A 323 -12.00 0.62 -1.38
C GLU A 323 -11.31 1.15 -2.64
N ALA A 324 -12.08 1.88 -3.44
CA ALA A 324 -11.70 2.28 -4.79
C ALA A 324 -10.42 3.13 -4.84
N TYR A 325 -10.25 4.08 -3.91
CA TYR A 325 -9.11 4.99 -3.95
C TYR A 325 -7.82 4.30 -3.48
N GLY A 326 -7.85 3.75 -2.27
CA GLY A 326 -6.76 3.05 -1.60
C GLY A 326 -6.29 1.84 -2.39
N GLY A 327 -7.21 0.99 -2.85
CA GLY A 327 -6.86 -0.16 -3.68
C GLY A 327 -6.22 0.25 -5.02
N ALA A 328 -6.67 1.34 -5.65
CA ALA A 328 -6.11 1.77 -6.92
C ALA A 328 -4.76 2.48 -6.76
N ILE A 329 -4.60 3.31 -5.72
CA ILE A 329 -3.34 3.99 -5.46
C ILE A 329 -2.24 2.98 -5.11
N THR A 330 -2.53 2.00 -4.25
CA THR A 330 -1.55 0.94 -3.91
C THR A 330 -1.26 0.03 -5.08
N GLY A 331 -2.23 -0.20 -5.98
CA GLY A 331 -1.98 -0.85 -7.26
C GLY A 331 -0.93 -0.10 -8.09
N ILE A 332 -1.15 1.20 -8.39
CA ILE A 332 -0.23 1.94 -9.26
C ILE A 332 1.15 2.16 -8.63
N VAL A 333 1.23 2.42 -7.32
CA VAL A 333 2.55 2.56 -6.67
C VAL A 333 3.19 1.19 -6.41
N GLY A 334 2.42 0.12 -6.25
CA GLY A 334 2.89 -1.25 -6.18
C GLY A 334 3.67 -1.62 -7.44
N ILE A 335 3.01 -1.53 -8.60
CA ILE A 335 3.61 -1.88 -9.89
C ILE A 335 4.82 -1.03 -10.27
N TYR A 336 4.96 0.18 -9.70
CA TYR A 336 6.14 1.01 -9.89
C TYR A 336 7.39 0.44 -9.19
N ARG A 337 7.23 -0.35 -8.13
CA ARG A 337 8.37 -0.97 -7.45
C ARG A 337 8.98 -2.11 -8.25
N ASP A 338 8.22 -2.79 -9.09
CA ASP A 338 8.73 -3.90 -9.89
C ASP A 338 9.84 -3.47 -10.86
N PRO A 339 9.71 -2.42 -11.71
CA PRO A 339 10.85 -1.92 -12.47
C PRO A 339 11.98 -1.38 -11.60
N MET A 340 11.68 -0.81 -10.43
CA MET A 340 12.71 -0.38 -9.47
C MET A 340 13.52 -1.55 -8.91
N GLY A 341 12.90 -2.73 -8.78
CA GLY A 341 13.52 -3.98 -8.32
C GLY A 341 14.06 -4.88 -9.42
N THR A 342 13.84 -4.57 -10.70
CA THR A 342 14.31 -5.40 -11.82
C THR A 342 15.77 -5.14 -12.13
N GLY A 343 16.58 -6.19 -12.23
CA GLY A 343 18.03 -6.10 -12.36
C GLY A 343 18.63 -5.26 -11.23
N LYS A 344 19.43 -4.25 -11.56
CA LYS A 344 19.97 -3.28 -10.60
C LYS A 344 19.09 -2.03 -10.43
N GLY A 345 17.89 -2.05 -11.02
CA GLY A 345 16.87 -1.02 -10.89
C GLY A 345 16.72 -0.13 -12.13
N ALA A 346 15.47 0.08 -12.56
CA ALA A 346 15.11 0.93 -13.69
C ALA A 346 14.55 2.28 -13.24
N LYS A 347 14.78 3.32 -14.04
CA LYS A 347 14.10 4.61 -13.89
C LYS A 347 12.70 4.51 -14.48
N LEU A 348 11.68 4.75 -13.68
CA LEU A 348 10.29 4.80 -14.15
C LEU A 348 10.10 5.92 -15.18
N ILE A 349 9.41 5.61 -16.28
CA ILE A 349 9.12 6.56 -17.37
C ILE A 349 7.63 6.72 -17.66
N MET A 350 6.82 5.69 -17.38
CA MET A 350 5.41 5.68 -17.77
C MET A 350 4.60 4.66 -16.96
N GLY A 351 3.38 5.04 -16.60
CA GLY A 351 2.32 4.14 -16.17
C GLY A 351 1.25 3.92 -17.25
N SER A 352 0.44 2.87 -17.13
CA SER A 352 -0.78 2.68 -17.95
C SER A 352 -1.85 1.97 -17.13
N TYR A 353 -3.12 2.05 -17.56
CA TYR A 353 -4.24 1.43 -16.85
C TYR A 353 -5.21 0.66 -17.75
N GLY A 354 -5.90 -0.33 -17.17
CA GLY A 354 -7.05 -0.99 -17.77
C GLY A 354 -8.14 -1.19 -16.72
N TYR A 355 -9.33 -0.66 -16.94
CA TYR A 355 -10.44 -0.77 -15.98
C TYR A 355 -11.61 -1.53 -16.58
N CYS A 356 -12.10 -2.55 -15.88
CA CYS A 356 -13.34 -3.23 -16.20
C CYS A 356 -14.35 -3.02 -15.07
N VAL A 357 -15.44 -2.30 -15.34
CA VAL A 357 -16.41 -1.86 -14.33
C VAL A 357 -17.85 -1.98 -14.82
N GLY A 358 -18.80 -1.96 -13.87
CA GLY A 358 -20.22 -1.80 -14.20
C GLY A 358 -20.54 -0.44 -14.82
N HIS A 359 -21.70 -0.31 -15.46
CA HIS A 359 -22.13 0.93 -16.10
C HIS A 359 -22.29 2.08 -15.09
N ARG A 360 -21.74 3.27 -15.38
CA ARG A 360 -21.75 4.44 -14.47
C ARG A 360 -23.15 4.99 -14.19
N ASP A 361 -24.12 4.72 -15.04
CA ASP A 361 -25.52 5.14 -14.95
C ASP A 361 -26.44 3.99 -14.50
N TYR A 362 -25.87 2.93 -13.91
CA TYR A 362 -26.61 1.80 -13.37
C TYR A 362 -27.75 2.26 -12.43
N LYS A 363 -28.96 1.76 -12.69
CA LYS A 363 -30.17 2.01 -11.89
C LYS A 363 -30.91 0.72 -11.50
N GLY A 364 -30.24 -0.42 -11.66
CA GLY A 364 -30.84 -1.73 -11.38
C GLY A 364 -30.91 -2.05 -9.89
N ASN A 365 -31.46 -3.23 -9.58
CA ASN A 365 -31.73 -3.65 -8.21
C ASN A 365 -30.50 -4.18 -7.46
N LEU A 366 -29.40 -4.53 -8.14
CA LEU A 366 -28.18 -5.02 -7.48
C LEU A 366 -27.54 -3.87 -6.70
N LYS A 367 -27.17 -4.13 -5.45
CA LYS A 367 -26.52 -3.16 -4.58
C LYS A 367 -25.07 -3.59 -4.34
N PRO A 368 -24.13 -3.28 -5.26
CA PRO A 368 -22.72 -3.54 -5.01
C PRO A 368 -22.23 -2.68 -3.84
N ARG A 369 -21.10 -3.08 -3.22
CA ARG A 369 -20.43 -2.33 -2.14
C ARG A 369 -20.22 -0.86 -2.49
N LEU A 370 -19.79 -0.59 -3.72
CA LEU A 370 -19.71 0.75 -4.29
C LEU A 370 -20.51 0.80 -5.59
N HIS A 371 -21.37 1.81 -5.71
CA HIS A 371 -22.03 2.10 -6.98
C HIS A 371 -20.99 2.27 -8.09
N PRO A 372 -21.15 1.72 -9.31
CA PRO A 372 -20.09 1.70 -10.32
C PRO A 372 -19.51 3.08 -10.67
N ARG A 373 -20.33 4.12 -10.60
CA ARG A 373 -19.88 5.51 -10.71
C ARG A 373 -18.85 5.88 -9.64
N ARG A 374 -19.14 5.61 -8.38
CA ARG A 374 -18.27 5.93 -7.23
C ARG A 374 -17.00 5.10 -7.27
N LEU A 375 -17.15 3.81 -7.59
CA LEU A 375 -16.03 2.90 -7.79
C LEU A 375 -15.06 3.45 -8.85
N LEU A 376 -15.54 3.73 -10.06
CA LEU A 376 -14.67 4.22 -11.14
C LEU A 376 -14.07 5.59 -10.82
N ASP A 377 -14.86 6.52 -10.27
CA ASP A 377 -14.36 7.85 -9.90
C ASP A 377 -13.22 7.74 -8.85
N GLY A 378 -13.35 6.82 -7.87
CA GLY A 378 -12.32 6.54 -6.87
C GLY A 378 -11.07 5.85 -7.44
N VAL A 379 -11.24 4.87 -8.33
CA VAL A 379 -10.11 4.20 -9.01
C VAL A 379 -9.29 5.21 -9.84
N ILE A 380 -9.97 6.07 -10.60
CA ILE A 380 -9.31 7.13 -11.38
C ILE A 380 -8.54 8.06 -10.47
N GLU A 381 -9.14 8.48 -9.35
CA GLU A 381 -8.50 9.36 -8.37
C GLU A 381 -7.26 8.71 -7.74
N GLY A 382 -7.33 7.43 -7.36
CA GLY A 382 -6.19 6.69 -6.80
C GLY A 382 -5.02 6.57 -7.77
N VAL A 383 -5.27 6.14 -9.02
CA VAL A 383 -4.22 6.01 -10.03
C VAL A 383 -3.62 7.37 -10.41
N ARG A 384 -4.47 8.40 -10.56
CA ARG A 384 -4.04 9.77 -10.85
C ARG A 384 -3.13 10.30 -9.76
N ASP A 385 -3.53 10.17 -8.51
CA ASP A 385 -2.79 10.71 -7.38
C ASP A 385 -1.47 9.95 -7.18
N GLY A 386 -1.46 8.62 -7.33
CA GLY A 386 -0.24 7.83 -7.31
C GLY A 386 0.75 8.25 -8.40
N GLY A 387 0.32 8.27 -9.66
CA GLY A 387 1.17 8.68 -10.78
C GLY A 387 1.67 10.12 -10.66
N ASN A 388 0.77 11.08 -10.39
CA ASN A 388 1.13 12.49 -10.31
C ASN A 388 2.11 12.79 -9.16
N LYS A 389 1.88 12.22 -7.98
CA LYS A 389 2.74 12.48 -6.81
C LYS A 389 4.08 11.74 -6.92
N SER A 390 4.13 10.59 -7.61
CA SER A 390 5.40 9.94 -7.99
C SER A 390 6.10 10.63 -9.17
N GLY A 391 5.44 11.57 -9.86
CA GLY A 391 5.97 12.25 -11.04
C GLY A 391 6.05 11.37 -12.29
N ILE A 392 5.23 10.32 -12.37
CA ILE A 392 5.19 9.36 -13.48
C ILE A 392 3.90 9.55 -14.28
N PRO A 393 3.97 9.87 -15.58
CA PRO A 393 2.79 10.10 -16.40
C PRO A 393 2.07 8.79 -16.73
N THR A 394 0.74 8.85 -16.82
CA THR A 394 -0.12 7.72 -17.24
C THR A 394 -0.81 8.02 -18.58
N PRO A 395 -0.08 8.01 -19.72
CA PRO A 395 -0.58 8.50 -21.01
C PRO A 395 -1.54 7.56 -21.74
N PHE A 396 -1.57 6.28 -21.38
CA PHE A 396 -2.38 5.27 -22.05
C PHE A 396 -3.30 4.53 -21.07
N GLY A 397 -4.43 4.09 -21.60
CA GLY A 397 -5.29 3.16 -20.89
C GLY A 397 -6.61 2.89 -21.59
N GLN A 398 -7.38 1.96 -21.04
CA GLN A 398 -8.69 1.57 -21.54
C GLN A 398 -9.70 1.43 -20.39
N VAL A 399 -10.96 1.77 -20.67
CA VAL A 399 -12.08 1.48 -19.78
C VAL A 399 -13.11 0.64 -20.54
N PHE A 400 -13.50 -0.48 -19.94
CA PHE A 400 -14.52 -1.38 -20.47
C PHE A 400 -15.70 -1.48 -19.49
N PHE A 401 -16.91 -1.28 -20.02
CA PHE A 401 -18.14 -1.32 -19.24
C PHE A 401 -18.92 -2.59 -19.53
N HIS A 402 -19.21 -3.40 -18.51
CA HIS A 402 -20.05 -4.58 -18.64
C HIS A 402 -20.76 -4.92 -17.32
N HIS A 403 -22.01 -5.36 -17.40
CA HIS A 403 -22.83 -5.71 -16.23
C HIS A 403 -22.25 -6.87 -15.40
N GLY A 404 -21.43 -7.74 -16.00
CA GLY A 404 -20.70 -8.80 -15.29
C GLY A 404 -19.70 -8.27 -14.24
N TYR A 405 -19.21 -7.04 -14.38
CA TYR A 405 -18.30 -6.41 -13.42
C TYR A 405 -19.03 -5.65 -12.30
N MET A 406 -20.32 -5.90 -12.09
CA MET A 406 -21.07 -5.37 -10.95
C MET A 406 -20.68 -6.04 -9.63
N GLY A 407 -20.22 -7.30 -9.66
CA GLY A 407 -19.80 -8.04 -8.46
C GLY A 407 -18.34 -7.77 -8.06
N LYS A 408 -17.44 -7.74 -9.05
CA LYS A 408 -16.01 -7.47 -8.87
C LYS A 408 -15.48 -6.70 -10.07
N CYS A 409 -14.86 -5.56 -9.81
CA CYS A 409 -14.14 -4.81 -10.85
C CYS A 409 -12.78 -5.42 -11.18
N LEU A 410 -12.26 -5.08 -12.36
CA LEU A 410 -10.85 -5.32 -12.68
C LEU A 410 -10.12 -3.99 -12.80
N VAL A 411 -8.99 -3.89 -12.10
CA VAL A 411 -8.11 -2.71 -12.10
C VAL A 411 -6.72 -3.21 -12.45
N PHE A 412 -6.37 -3.07 -13.72
CA PHE A 412 -5.05 -3.35 -14.26
C PHE A 412 -4.21 -2.07 -14.23
N VAL A 413 -2.95 -2.23 -13.83
CA VAL A 413 -1.94 -1.19 -13.87
C VAL A 413 -0.68 -1.75 -14.53
N THR A 414 0.08 -0.88 -15.19
CA THR A 414 1.30 -1.26 -15.90
C THR A 414 2.35 -0.21 -15.62
N ALA A 415 3.60 -0.64 -15.48
CA ALA A 415 4.75 0.23 -15.34
C ALA A 415 5.75 -0.04 -16.47
N VAL A 416 6.34 1.04 -16.98
CA VAL A 416 7.48 0.98 -17.89
C VAL A 416 8.61 1.82 -17.32
N GLY A 417 9.80 1.22 -17.30
CA GLY A 417 11.05 1.87 -16.92
C GLY A 417 12.11 1.81 -18.02
N ILE A 418 13.17 2.59 -17.84
CA ILE A 418 14.40 2.53 -18.64
C ILE A 418 15.59 2.25 -17.74
N MET A 419 16.47 1.36 -18.17
CA MET A 419 17.65 0.93 -17.43
C MET A 419 18.87 0.99 -18.36
N PRO A 420 20.04 1.49 -17.92
CA PRO A 420 21.25 1.37 -18.72
C PRO A 420 21.57 -0.11 -18.96
N ALA A 421 22.18 -0.46 -20.08
CA ALA A 421 22.57 -1.85 -20.36
C ALA A 421 23.71 -2.31 -19.44
N MET A 422 24.55 -1.37 -18.98
CA MET A 422 25.70 -1.61 -18.13
C MET A 422 25.72 -0.63 -16.95
N VAL A 423 26.03 -1.14 -15.76
CA VAL A 423 26.27 -0.36 -14.54
C VAL A 423 27.64 -0.73 -14.01
N LYS A 424 28.56 0.24 -13.91
CA LYS A 424 29.96 0.03 -13.49
C LYS A 424 30.69 -1.13 -14.20
N GLY A 425 30.37 -1.38 -15.47
CA GLY A 425 31.00 -2.44 -16.27
C GLY A 425 30.36 -3.82 -16.12
N GLU A 426 29.25 -3.94 -15.39
CA GLU A 426 28.46 -5.17 -15.26
C GLU A 426 27.10 -5.01 -15.97
N PRO A 427 26.54 -6.08 -16.56
CA PRO A 427 25.19 -6.04 -17.14
C PRO A 427 24.16 -5.64 -16.09
N ALA A 428 23.33 -4.63 -16.39
CA ALA A 428 22.41 -4.07 -15.40
C ALA A 428 21.19 -4.94 -15.13
N GLU A 429 20.82 -5.83 -16.06
CA GLU A 429 19.73 -6.79 -15.90
C GLU A 429 20.09 -7.94 -14.96
N GLN A 430 21.37 -8.08 -14.62
CA GLN A 430 21.85 -9.13 -13.73
C GLN A 430 21.99 -8.59 -12.31
N LYS A 431 21.50 -9.37 -11.35
CA LYS A 431 21.66 -9.15 -9.91
C LYS A 431 21.92 -10.50 -9.26
N ASP A 432 22.74 -10.50 -8.21
CA ASP A 432 23.05 -11.69 -7.42
C ASP A 432 23.51 -11.27 -6.03
N ILE A 433 23.30 -12.12 -5.03
CA ILE A 433 23.70 -11.88 -3.64
C ILE A 433 24.57 -13.04 -3.15
N SER A 434 25.67 -12.71 -2.47
CA SER A 434 26.64 -13.67 -1.96
C SER A 434 26.63 -13.76 -0.43
N PRO A 435 27.05 -14.89 0.16
CA PRO A 435 27.28 -14.98 1.59
C PRO A 435 28.21 -13.86 2.10
N GLY A 436 27.74 -13.09 3.09
CA GLY A 436 28.45 -11.96 3.67
C GLY A 436 27.94 -10.58 3.21
N ASP A 437 27.14 -10.52 2.14
CA ASP A 437 26.43 -9.30 1.76
C ASP A 437 25.37 -8.95 2.80
N LEU A 438 25.05 -7.65 2.90
CA LEU A 438 24.13 -7.11 3.88
C LEU A 438 22.77 -6.86 3.24
N VAL A 439 21.72 -7.43 3.82
CA VAL A 439 20.33 -7.20 3.42
C VAL A 439 19.76 -6.03 4.22
N ILE A 440 19.21 -5.05 3.50
CA ILE A 440 18.70 -3.79 4.03
C ILE A 440 17.28 -3.59 3.50
N MET A 441 16.35 -3.27 4.40
CA MET A 441 15.05 -2.71 4.01
C MET A 441 15.22 -1.20 3.89
N CYS A 442 14.73 -0.61 2.80
CA CYS A 442 14.64 0.85 2.67
C CYS A 442 13.21 1.29 2.32
N GLY A 443 12.86 2.52 2.70
CA GLY A 443 11.59 3.15 2.33
C GLY A 443 10.61 3.31 3.51
N GLY A 444 9.37 2.86 3.34
CA GLY A 444 8.29 3.09 4.29
C GLY A 444 8.38 2.26 5.59
N ARG A 445 8.01 2.85 6.73
CA ARG A 445 7.92 2.12 8.00
C ARG A 445 6.86 1.01 8.01
N VAL A 446 7.09 -0.01 8.82
CA VAL A 446 6.20 -1.17 9.01
C VAL A 446 5.09 -0.88 10.02
N GLY A 447 3.86 -1.18 9.64
CA GLY A 447 2.66 -1.17 10.48
C GLY A 447 1.83 -2.43 10.27
N LYS A 448 0.68 -2.50 10.93
CA LYS A 448 -0.33 -3.56 10.73
C LYS A 448 -1.14 -3.37 9.43
N ASP A 449 -0.46 -3.05 8.33
CA ASP A 449 -1.11 -2.80 7.03
C ASP A 449 -1.08 -4.05 6.18
N GLY A 450 -2.23 -4.41 5.60
CA GLY A 450 -2.32 -5.47 4.60
C GLY A 450 -1.97 -6.88 5.11
N ILE A 451 -1.89 -7.09 6.43
CA ILE A 451 -1.69 -8.43 6.99
C ILE A 451 -2.76 -9.37 6.44
N HIS A 452 -2.33 -10.55 5.99
CA HIS A 452 -3.19 -11.55 5.35
C HIS A 452 -3.79 -11.08 4.01
N GLY A 453 -3.19 -10.09 3.35
CA GLY A 453 -3.64 -9.57 2.06
C GLY A 453 -3.64 -10.64 0.96
N VAL A 454 -2.55 -11.39 0.80
CA VAL A 454 -2.45 -12.48 -0.20
C VAL A 454 -3.37 -13.67 0.10
N THR A 455 -3.58 -14.01 1.38
CA THR A 455 -4.49 -15.10 1.77
C THR A 455 -5.93 -14.68 1.52
N ALA A 456 -6.33 -13.46 1.93
CA ALA A 456 -7.66 -12.91 1.65
C ALA A 456 -7.92 -12.72 0.14
N ALA A 457 -6.92 -12.34 -0.65
CA ALA A 457 -7.04 -12.25 -2.11
C ALA A 457 -7.27 -13.61 -2.78
N SER A 458 -6.85 -14.70 -2.13
CA SER A 458 -7.00 -16.09 -2.58
C SER A 458 -8.36 -16.71 -2.18
N GLU A 459 -9.15 -16.04 -1.33
CA GLU A 459 -10.48 -16.51 -0.90
C GLU A 459 -11.64 -15.71 -1.54
N SER A 460 -12.85 -16.27 -1.48
CA SER A 460 -14.08 -15.54 -1.82
C SER A 460 -14.47 -14.60 -0.68
N PHE A 461 -14.53 -13.29 -0.94
CA PHE A 461 -14.83 -12.25 0.05
C PHE A 461 -16.12 -12.52 0.85
N SER A 462 -16.07 -12.24 2.16
CA SER A 462 -17.21 -12.26 3.08
C SER A 462 -17.30 -10.95 3.90
N GLU A 463 -18.43 -10.70 4.54
CA GLU A 463 -18.65 -9.53 5.41
C GLU A 463 -17.76 -9.51 6.67
N HIS A 464 -17.03 -10.59 6.95
CA HIS A 464 -16.19 -10.74 8.14
C HIS A 464 -14.70 -10.50 7.90
N THR A 465 -14.28 -10.14 6.68
CA THR A 465 -12.88 -9.84 6.36
C THR A 465 -12.40 -8.59 7.15
N PRO A 466 -11.36 -8.69 8.01
CA PRO A 466 -10.93 -7.60 8.89
C PRO A 466 -10.51 -6.32 8.16
N ALA A 467 -10.73 -5.16 8.80
CA ALA A 467 -10.34 -3.84 8.27
C ALA A 467 -8.83 -3.64 8.03
N GLY A 468 -7.98 -4.57 8.51
CA GLY A 468 -6.52 -4.53 8.38
C GLY A 468 -5.99 -4.61 6.94
N HIS A 469 -6.84 -4.88 5.94
CA HIS A 469 -6.44 -5.00 4.54
C HIS A 469 -6.36 -3.68 3.75
N VAL A 470 -6.82 -2.55 4.29
CA VAL A 470 -6.79 -1.29 3.53
C VAL A 470 -5.44 -0.60 3.69
N GLN A 471 -4.60 -0.80 2.68
CA GLN A 471 -3.31 -0.14 2.53
C GLN A 471 -3.50 1.27 1.96
N ILE A 472 -2.72 2.25 2.45
CA ILE A 472 -2.66 3.61 1.90
C ILE A 472 -1.27 3.79 1.28
N GLY A 473 -1.23 4.03 -0.03
CA GLY A 473 0.02 4.32 -0.72
C GLY A 473 0.57 5.70 -0.36
N ASP A 474 1.89 5.82 -0.26
CA ASP A 474 2.66 7.04 -0.05
C ASP A 474 3.60 7.33 -1.24
N PRO A 475 3.08 7.89 -2.34
CA PRO A 475 3.87 8.21 -3.53
C PRO A 475 5.07 9.13 -3.25
N TYR A 476 4.99 9.96 -2.20
CA TYR A 476 6.08 10.87 -1.83
C TYR A 476 7.26 10.09 -1.26
N THR A 477 7.02 9.16 -0.33
CA THR A 477 8.05 8.24 0.17
C THR A 477 8.62 7.38 -0.95
N GLN A 478 7.78 6.84 -1.85
CA GLN A 478 8.26 6.12 -3.03
C GLN A 478 9.17 6.98 -3.91
N LYS A 479 8.83 8.26 -4.11
CA LYS A 479 9.63 9.15 -4.96
C LYS A 479 11.03 9.37 -4.38
N LYS A 480 11.12 9.62 -3.07
CA LYS A 480 12.40 9.73 -2.35
C LYS A 480 13.24 8.46 -2.53
N MET A 481 12.61 7.30 -2.31
CA MET A 481 13.24 5.99 -2.47
C MET A 481 13.70 5.73 -3.91
N HIS A 482 12.90 6.10 -4.91
CA HIS A 482 13.26 5.92 -6.33
C HIS A 482 14.49 6.75 -6.70
N ASP A 483 14.55 8.03 -6.31
CA ASP A 483 15.73 8.88 -6.60
C ASP A 483 16.99 8.36 -5.90
N PHE A 484 16.86 7.94 -4.65
CA PHE A 484 17.91 7.30 -3.87
C PHE A 484 18.47 6.05 -4.57
N LEU A 485 17.59 5.12 -4.97
CA LEU A 485 17.99 3.86 -5.58
C LEU A 485 18.65 4.05 -6.94
N LEU A 486 18.24 5.06 -7.72
CA LEU A 486 18.91 5.40 -8.98
C LEU A 486 20.34 5.87 -8.76
N GLU A 487 20.58 6.74 -7.76
CA GLU A 487 21.94 7.20 -7.42
C GLU A 487 22.79 6.04 -6.87
N ALA A 488 22.23 5.20 -5.99
CA ALA A 488 22.92 4.03 -5.46
C ALA A 488 23.27 3.00 -6.55
N ARG A 489 22.37 2.78 -7.52
CA ARG A 489 22.65 1.97 -8.72
C ARG A 489 23.78 2.57 -9.54
N ASP A 490 23.72 3.86 -9.87
CA ASP A 490 24.70 4.50 -10.74
C ASP A 490 26.12 4.52 -10.11
N GLU A 491 26.19 4.51 -8.77
CA GLU A 491 27.42 4.30 -8.01
C GLU A 491 27.87 2.83 -7.93
N GLY A 492 27.02 1.88 -8.28
CA GLY A 492 27.32 0.44 -8.30
C GLY A 492 27.19 -0.25 -6.94
N LEU A 493 26.43 0.33 -6.02
CA LEU A 493 26.31 -0.14 -4.63
C LEU A 493 25.32 -1.31 -4.48
N ILE A 494 24.36 -1.42 -5.41
CA ILE A 494 23.30 -2.43 -5.39
C ILE A 494 23.80 -3.70 -6.07
N VAL A 495 23.92 -4.80 -5.32
CA VAL A 495 24.22 -6.13 -5.88
C VAL A 495 22.94 -6.95 -6.12
N PHE A 496 21.93 -6.74 -5.28
CA PHE A 496 20.59 -7.32 -5.43
C PHE A 496 19.53 -6.35 -4.93
N ILE A 497 18.34 -6.37 -5.54
CA ILE A 497 17.19 -5.60 -5.10
C ILE A 497 15.90 -6.33 -5.46
N THR A 498 14.87 -6.23 -4.63
CA THR A 498 13.51 -6.66 -4.94
C THR A 498 12.50 -5.82 -4.16
N ASP A 499 11.25 -5.76 -4.61
CA ASP A 499 10.19 -5.06 -3.92
C ASP A 499 9.65 -5.83 -2.71
N ASN A 500 9.02 -5.12 -1.79
CA ASN A 500 8.21 -5.75 -0.74
C ASN A 500 6.72 -5.61 -1.11
N GLY A 501 6.15 -6.67 -1.68
CA GLY A 501 4.74 -6.79 -2.03
C GLY A 501 3.97 -7.74 -1.11
N GLY A 502 3.29 -8.71 -1.71
CA GLY A 502 2.52 -9.73 -1.00
C GLY A 502 3.40 -10.56 -0.04
N GLY A 503 2.95 -10.75 1.19
CA GLY A 503 3.74 -11.41 2.24
C GLY A 503 4.94 -10.61 2.77
N GLY A 504 5.18 -9.38 2.29
CA GLY A 504 6.09 -8.42 2.89
C GLY A 504 7.57 -8.85 2.92
N LEU A 505 8.22 -8.64 4.08
CA LEU A 505 9.61 -9.02 4.30
C LEU A 505 9.79 -10.54 4.20
N SER A 506 8.79 -11.30 4.60
CA SER A 506 8.84 -12.76 4.56
C SER A 506 9.02 -13.33 3.15
N SER A 507 8.34 -12.77 2.15
CA SER A 507 8.50 -13.18 0.74
C SER A 507 9.82 -12.67 0.18
N SER A 508 10.01 -11.35 0.18
CA SER A 508 11.19 -10.69 -0.40
C SER A 508 12.52 -11.19 0.15
N VAL A 509 12.67 -11.33 1.48
CA VAL A 509 13.88 -11.88 2.09
C VAL A 509 13.96 -13.39 1.89
N GLY A 510 12.84 -14.11 2.01
CA GLY A 510 12.79 -15.56 1.79
C GLY A 510 13.26 -15.96 0.39
N GLU A 511 12.83 -15.22 -0.63
CA GLU A 511 13.24 -15.38 -2.04
C GLU A 511 14.71 -14.99 -2.23
N THR A 512 15.13 -13.85 -1.68
CA THR A 512 16.53 -13.39 -1.74
C THR A 512 17.50 -14.40 -1.12
N ALA A 513 17.12 -15.01 0.00
CA ALA A 513 17.94 -15.98 0.72
C ALA A 513 18.26 -17.25 -0.08
N LEU A 514 17.50 -17.56 -1.14
CA LEU A 514 17.77 -18.73 -2.01
C LEU A 514 19.06 -18.57 -2.82
N PHE A 515 19.47 -17.33 -3.10
CA PHE A 515 20.68 -17.02 -3.86
C PHE A 515 21.93 -17.12 -2.97
N SER A 516 21.85 -16.62 -1.73
CA SER A 516 22.94 -16.67 -0.74
C SER A 516 22.95 -17.94 0.12
N ASN A 517 22.01 -18.86 -0.09
CA ASN A 517 21.80 -20.07 0.73
C ASN A 517 21.50 -19.77 2.22
N GLY A 518 20.75 -18.69 2.47
CA GLY A 518 20.28 -18.29 3.79
C GLY A 518 20.42 -16.78 4.05
N CYS A 519 19.72 -16.29 5.07
CA CYS A 519 19.82 -14.92 5.56
C CYS A 519 19.56 -14.87 7.07
N ASP A 520 20.32 -14.06 7.80
CA ASP A 520 20.11 -13.78 9.24
C ASP A 520 19.54 -12.36 9.37
N ILE A 521 18.39 -12.23 10.05
CA ILE A 521 17.58 -11.02 10.09
C ILE A 521 17.35 -10.56 11.52
N GLN A 522 17.58 -9.27 11.74
CA GLN A 522 17.31 -8.57 13.00
C GLN A 522 16.01 -7.78 12.88
N LEU A 523 14.87 -8.41 13.21
CA LEU A 523 13.55 -7.80 13.08
C LEU A 523 13.39 -6.54 13.96
N GLU A 524 14.10 -6.46 15.08
CA GLU A 524 14.10 -5.31 15.98
C GLU A 524 14.69 -4.03 15.36
N LYS A 525 15.40 -4.15 14.23
CA LYS A 525 15.93 -3.00 13.48
C LYS A 525 14.95 -2.45 12.45
N VAL A 526 13.83 -3.14 12.20
CA VAL A 526 12.85 -2.71 11.20
C VAL A 526 12.15 -1.44 11.71
N PRO A 527 12.17 -0.32 10.96
CA PRO A 527 11.48 0.91 11.38
C PRO A 527 9.97 0.69 11.45
N LEU A 528 9.37 0.98 12.62
CA LEU A 528 7.93 0.78 12.86
C LEU A 528 7.15 2.10 12.83
N LYS A 529 5.91 2.07 12.34
CA LYS A 529 4.97 3.20 12.40
C LYS A 529 4.52 3.49 13.83
N TYR A 530 4.38 2.43 14.63
CA TYR A 530 4.03 2.47 16.05
C TYR A 530 4.56 1.22 16.73
N GLU A 531 4.86 1.36 18.02
CA GLU A 531 5.35 0.27 18.87
C GLU A 531 4.26 -0.78 19.14
N GLY A 532 4.69 -1.97 19.55
CA GLY A 532 3.80 -3.04 20.05
C GLY A 532 3.36 -4.06 19.01
N LEU A 533 3.91 -4.05 17.80
CA LEU A 533 3.69 -5.13 16.83
C LEU A 533 4.35 -6.43 17.28
N ASP A 534 3.65 -7.55 17.13
CA ASP A 534 4.25 -8.87 17.26
C ASP A 534 5.24 -9.12 16.11
N GLN A 535 6.23 -9.98 16.35
CA GLN A 535 7.30 -10.24 15.39
C GLN A 535 6.78 -10.82 14.08
N TRP A 536 5.72 -11.64 14.14
CA TRP A 536 5.07 -12.16 12.93
C TRP A 536 4.37 -11.04 12.14
N GLU A 537 3.78 -10.05 12.83
CA GLU A 537 3.15 -8.89 12.19
C GLU A 537 4.18 -8.04 11.44
N ILE A 538 5.37 -7.83 12.03
CA ILE A 538 6.48 -7.14 11.35
C ILE A 538 6.91 -7.92 10.10
N TRP A 539 7.02 -9.24 10.22
CA TRP A 539 7.55 -10.12 9.19
C TRP A 539 6.66 -10.22 7.95
N ILE A 540 5.35 -10.35 8.13
CA ILE A 540 4.39 -10.52 7.03
C ILE A 540 3.62 -9.25 6.66
N SER A 541 3.89 -8.12 7.33
CA SER A 541 3.26 -6.85 7.01
C SER A 541 3.44 -6.49 5.54
N GLU A 542 2.37 -6.03 4.90
CA GLU A 542 2.34 -5.54 3.53
C GLU A 542 2.27 -3.99 3.49
N SER A 543 2.87 -3.33 4.49
CA SER A 543 3.11 -1.87 4.44
C SER A 543 3.77 -1.49 3.11
N GLN A 544 3.35 -0.37 2.54
CA GLN A 544 3.75 0.04 1.21
C GLN A 544 5.08 0.80 1.18
N GLU A 545 5.58 1.02 -0.05
CA GLU A 545 6.79 1.77 -0.37
C GLU A 545 8.08 1.25 0.24
N ARG A 546 8.27 -0.08 0.22
CA ARG A 546 9.49 -0.72 0.72
C ARG A 546 10.18 -1.54 -0.35
N MET A 547 11.51 -1.59 -0.28
CA MET A 547 12.35 -2.48 -1.07
C MET A 547 13.34 -3.21 -0.17
N THR A 548 13.67 -4.46 -0.52
CA THR A 548 14.79 -5.20 0.03
C THR A 548 15.99 -5.05 -0.91
N VAL A 549 17.10 -4.51 -0.40
CA VAL A 549 18.33 -4.24 -1.15
C VAL A 549 19.48 -4.99 -0.49
N ALA A 550 20.35 -5.59 -1.28
CA ALA A 550 21.62 -6.14 -0.82
C ALA A 550 22.78 -5.26 -1.27
N VAL A 551 23.71 -5.02 -0.35
CA VAL A 551 24.95 -4.25 -0.58
C VAL A 551 26.14 -4.99 0.02
N ARG A 552 27.34 -4.72 -0.49
CA ARG A 552 28.57 -5.24 0.12
C ARG A 552 28.89 -4.50 1.43
N PRO A 553 29.53 -5.15 2.43
CA PRO A 553 29.87 -4.50 3.70
C PRO A 553 30.68 -3.21 3.55
N GLU A 554 31.59 -3.14 2.58
CA GLU A 554 32.41 -1.96 2.28
C GLU A 554 31.59 -0.78 1.73
N ASP A 555 30.46 -1.06 1.08
CA ASP A 555 29.60 -0.07 0.43
C ASP A 555 28.53 0.48 1.38
N LEU A 556 28.30 -0.19 2.52
CA LEU A 556 27.25 0.16 3.49
C LEU A 556 27.29 1.64 3.88
N LYS A 557 28.47 2.16 4.21
CA LYS A 557 28.61 3.55 4.67
C LYS A 557 28.11 4.51 3.58
N ARG A 558 28.53 4.29 2.32
CA ARG A 558 28.14 5.15 1.22
C ARG A 558 26.64 5.04 0.91
N PHE A 559 26.10 3.83 0.99
CA PHE A 559 24.67 3.59 0.83
C PHE A 559 23.84 4.34 1.87
N LEU A 560 24.23 4.32 3.15
CA LEU A 560 23.56 5.06 4.22
C LEU A 560 23.68 6.58 4.07
N GLU A 561 24.85 7.10 3.64
CA GLU A 561 25.02 8.52 3.33
C GLU A 561 24.07 8.99 2.22
N LEU A 562 23.85 8.16 1.19
CA LEU A 562 22.87 8.42 0.13
C LEU A 562 21.42 8.36 0.66
N SER A 563 21.11 7.39 1.52
CA SER A 563 19.79 7.27 2.14
C SER A 563 19.44 8.54 2.94
N GLU A 564 20.37 9.02 3.75
CA GLU A 564 20.22 10.25 4.54
C GLU A 564 20.05 11.48 3.65
N LYS A 565 20.85 11.61 2.58
CA LYS A 565 20.75 12.71 1.60
C LYS A 565 19.34 12.80 0.98
N HIS A 566 18.71 11.67 0.73
CA HIS A 566 17.38 11.58 0.12
C HIS A 566 16.23 11.47 1.14
N ALA A 567 16.53 11.53 2.45
CA ALA A 567 15.56 11.34 3.53
C ALA A 567 14.74 10.04 3.37
N VAL A 568 15.46 8.95 3.06
CA VAL A 568 14.95 7.57 3.00
C VAL A 568 15.41 6.84 4.24
N GLU A 569 14.47 6.12 4.87
CA GLU A 569 14.74 5.30 6.07
C GLU A 569 15.34 3.94 5.75
#